data_AF-A0A1B6MKE8-F1
#
_entry.id   AF-A0A1B6MKE8-F1
#
_cell.length_a   1.000
_cell.length_b   1.000
_cell.length_c   1.000
_cell.angle_alpha   90.00
_cell.angle_beta   90.00
_cell.angle_gamma   90.00
#
_symmetry.space_group_name_H-M   'P 1'
#
loop_
_entity.id
_entity.type
_entity.pdbx_description
1 polymer ?
#
loop_
_entity_poly.entity_id
_entity_poly.type
_entity_poly.pdbx_seq_one_letter_code
_entity_poly.pdbx_strand_id
1 'polypeptide(L)'
;MFPPSSVTNMASTSPQCPSAGESLRTIRMRSVEMQFPSCTTPGRSPRSCPPPRGPPPPSGTGVPQAGNLSLHLDRFQEDVRRLMPASSFRGIGIIDFEHWRPVWRQNWMSLSVYKNYSRHLERRRHPRWSKKDVEKEAAERFESAAKVWMLETLQLAKALRPRALWGYYGYPFCFNNKPVGRSMPCSPDVIPENNRMLWLFSESSALF
;
A
#
# COMPACT_ATOMS: atom_id res chain seq x y z
N MET A 1 -65.61 -1.95 3.46
CA MET A 1 -64.74 -2.02 4.67
C MET A 1 -63.51 -2.83 4.28
N PHE A 2 -62.40 -2.16 3.98
CA PHE A 2 -61.08 -2.74 3.71
C PHE A 2 -60.09 -1.99 4.61
N PRO A 3 -59.12 -2.65 5.27
CA PRO A 3 -58.18 -1.95 6.14
C PRO A 3 -57.09 -1.26 5.31
N PRO A 4 -56.50 -0.15 5.78
CA PRO A 4 -55.36 0.44 5.11
C PRO A 4 -54.08 -0.34 5.43
N SER A 5 -53.31 -0.65 4.39
CA SER A 5 -52.00 -1.30 4.46
C SER A 5 -50.99 -0.42 5.19
N SER A 6 -50.34 -0.98 6.21
CA SER A 6 -49.26 -0.33 6.96
C SER A 6 -47.97 -0.37 6.14
N VAL A 7 -47.45 0.79 5.76
CA VAL A 7 -46.11 0.90 5.15
C VAL A 7 -45.07 0.80 6.27
N THR A 8 -44.33 -0.31 6.32
CA THR A 8 -43.20 -0.47 7.24
C THR A 8 -41.99 0.28 6.68
N ASN A 9 -41.61 1.39 7.34
CA ASN A 9 -40.36 2.08 7.06
C ASN A 9 -39.18 1.17 7.47
N MET A 10 -38.42 0.65 6.51
CA MET A 10 -37.09 0.13 6.78
C MET A 10 -36.16 1.32 7.04
N ALA A 11 -35.73 1.47 8.30
CA ALA A 11 -34.69 2.42 8.66
C ALA A 11 -33.37 2.00 7.99
N SER A 12 -32.95 2.78 6.99
CA SER A 12 -31.59 2.76 6.46
C SER A 12 -30.64 3.14 7.59
N THR A 13 -29.88 2.16 8.09
CA THR A 13 -28.81 2.42 9.05
C THR A 13 -27.65 3.09 8.31
N SER A 14 -27.56 4.42 8.42
CA SER A 14 -26.37 5.16 8.03
C SER A 14 -25.17 4.61 8.82
N PRO A 15 -23.98 4.45 8.20
CA PRO A 15 -22.78 4.10 8.94
C PRO A 15 -22.51 5.20 9.98
N GLN A 16 -22.68 4.87 11.26
CA GLN A 16 -22.41 5.77 12.37
C GLN A 16 -20.89 5.95 12.49
N CYS A 17 -20.44 7.20 12.54
CA CYS A 17 -19.06 7.50 12.91
C CYS A 17 -18.77 6.98 14.33
N PRO A 18 -17.61 6.37 14.57
CA PRO A 18 -17.09 6.03 15.89
C PRO A 18 -17.36 7.10 16.97
N SER A 19 -17.94 6.68 18.09
CA SER A 19 -18.08 7.55 19.26
C SER A 19 -16.73 7.76 19.96
N ALA A 20 -16.56 8.88 20.67
CA ALA A 20 -15.30 9.40 21.21
C ALA A 20 -14.57 8.55 22.27
N GLY A 21 -14.92 7.26 22.42
CA GLY A 21 -14.20 6.26 23.21
C GLY A 21 -13.53 5.16 22.39
N GLU A 22 -13.64 5.18 21.05
CA GLU A 22 -13.00 4.19 20.19
C GLU A 22 -11.49 4.44 20.09
N SER A 23 -10.72 3.55 20.71
CA SER A 23 -9.26 3.65 20.79
C SER A 23 -8.63 3.58 19.39
N LEU A 24 -8.06 4.69 18.90
CA LEU A 24 -7.28 4.71 17.67
C LEU A 24 -6.00 3.87 17.84
N ARG A 25 -5.66 3.07 16.82
CA ARG A 25 -4.43 2.29 16.76
C ARG A 25 -3.79 2.46 15.39
N THR A 26 -2.56 2.97 15.38
CA THR A 26 -1.75 3.08 14.17
C THR A 26 -0.75 1.93 14.13
N ILE A 27 -0.68 1.24 13.01
CA ILE A 27 0.30 0.19 12.73
C ILE A 27 1.22 0.71 11.64
N ARG A 28 2.49 0.92 11.99
CA ARG A 28 3.50 1.35 11.03
C ARG A 28 4.09 0.14 10.33
N MET A 29 3.85 0.01 9.02
CA MET A 29 4.48 -1.04 8.23
C MET A 29 5.97 -0.78 8.09
N ARG A 30 6.78 -1.74 8.52
CA ARG A 30 8.24 -1.66 8.43
C ARG A 30 8.68 -2.10 7.01
N SER A 31 9.56 -1.33 6.36
CA SER A 31 10.16 -1.75 5.07
C SER A 31 11.17 -2.89 5.17
N VAL A 32 11.39 -3.44 6.37
CA VAL A 32 12.44 -4.42 6.65
C VAL A 32 12.15 -5.78 5.97
N GLU A 33 10.94 -6.00 5.46
CA GLU A 33 10.59 -7.20 4.65
C GLU A 33 10.82 -7.07 3.14
N MET A 34 11.13 -5.88 2.65
CA MET A 34 11.48 -5.67 1.23
C MET A 34 12.99 -5.79 1.03
N GLN A 35 13.65 -6.62 1.83
CA GLN A 35 15.09 -6.86 1.72
C GLN A 35 15.40 -7.75 0.51
N PHE A 36 16.48 -7.37 -0.18
CA PHE A 36 17.10 -8.11 -1.27
C PHE A 36 17.27 -9.58 -0.87
N PRO A 37 17.15 -10.54 -1.81
CA PRO A 37 17.87 -11.79 -1.61
C PRO A 37 19.34 -11.42 -1.44
N SER A 38 19.86 -11.62 -0.22
CA SER A 38 21.30 -11.73 -0.03
C SER A 38 21.76 -12.73 -1.07
N CYS A 39 22.78 -12.39 -1.86
CA CYS A 39 23.36 -13.31 -2.83
C CYS A 39 23.97 -14.49 -2.07
N THR A 40 23.13 -15.44 -1.69
CA THR A 40 23.48 -16.70 -1.04
C THR A 40 23.07 -17.80 -2.00
N THR A 41 23.70 -17.81 -3.17
CA THR A 41 23.79 -19.05 -3.94
C THR A 41 24.77 -19.95 -3.18
N PRO A 42 24.39 -21.18 -2.78
CA PRO A 42 25.34 -22.10 -2.17
C PRO A 42 26.51 -22.33 -3.13
N GLY A 43 27.73 -22.08 -2.67
CA GLY A 43 28.96 -22.38 -3.42
C GLY A 43 29.62 -21.23 -4.21
N ARG A 44 29.15 -19.97 -4.11
CA ARG A 44 29.89 -18.83 -4.69
C ARG A 44 30.48 -17.90 -3.64
N SER A 45 31.80 -17.66 -3.74
CA SER A 45 32.54 -16.75 -2.88
C SER A 45 32.06 -15.30 -3.06
N PRO A 46 31.98 -14.48 -1.98
CA PRO A 46 31.44 -13.11 -2.01
C PRO A 46 32.10 -12.14 -2.99
N ARG A 47 33.27 -12.50 -3.56
CA ARG A 47 34.09 -11.63 -4.41
C ARG A 47 33.81 -11.75 -5.92
N SER A 48 32.93 -12.66 -6.36
CA SER A 48 32.69 -12.91 -7.80
C SER A 48 31.50 -12.16 -8.42
N CYS A 49 30.82 -11.28 -7.67
CA CYS A 49 29.79 -10.42 -8.25
C CYS A 49 30.45 -9.10 -8.70
N PRO A 50 30.46 -8.77 -10.01
CA PRO A 50 30.89 -7.43 -10.42
C PRO A 50 29.97 -6.41 -9.75
N PRO A 51 30.53 -5.34 -9.13
CA PRO A 51 29.71 -4.33 -8.50
C PRO A 51 28.75 -3.74 -9.52
N PRO A 52 27.51 -3.40 -9.13
CA PRO A 52 26.60 -2.69 -10.01
C PRO A 52 27.31 -1.43 -10.54
N ARG A 53 27.18 -1.14 -11.84
CA ARG A 53 27.49 0.20 -12.34
C ARG A 53 26.45 1.14 -11.76
N GLY A 54 26.78 1.75 -10.62
CA GLY A 54 25.92 2.62 -9.83
C GLY A 54 25.88 2.17 -8.35
N PRO A 55 25.72 3.12 -7.40
CA PRO A 55 25.68 2.79 -6.00
C PRO A 55 24.53 1.80 -5.72
N PRO A 56 24.74 0.78 -4.86
CA PRO A 56 23.63 -0.04 -4.39
C PRO A 56 22.60 0.88 -3.73
N PRO A 57 21.29 0.64 -3.96
CA PRO A 57 20.25 1.39 -3.28
C PRO A 57 20.42 1.25 -1.75
N PRO A 58 20.10 2.30 -0.96
CA PRO A 58 20.32 2.29 0.49
C PRO A 58 19.72 1.06 1.16
N SER A 59 20.41 0.51 2.15
CA SER A 59 19.91 -0.59 3.00
C SER A 59 18.51 -0.24 3.52
N GLY A 60 17.50 -1.05 3.15
CA GLY A 60 16.09 -0.81 3.52
C GLY A 60 15.21 -0.19 2.43
N THR A 61 15.72 0.01 1.20
CA THR A 61 14.91 0.48 0.05
C THR A 61 14.56 -0.66 -0.90
N GLY A 62 13.56 -1.46 -0.52
CA GLY A 62 13.03 -2.51 -1.37
C GLY A 62 11.90 -2.05 -2.28
N VAL A 63 11.55 -2.87 -3.28
CA VAL A 63 10.40 -2.66 -4.17
C VAL A 63 9.47 -3.87 -4.10
N PRO A 64 8.15 -3.69 -4.23
CA PRO A 64 7.18 -4.76 -3.97
C PRO A 64 7.38 -5.99 -4.87
N GLN A 65 7.82 -5.82 -6.13
CA GLN A 65 8.06 -6.93 -7.05
C GLN A 65 9.33 -7.75 -6.75
N ALA A 66 10.10 -7.38 -5.73
CA ALA A 66 11.30 -8.08 -5.28
C ALA A 66 11.29 -8.38 -3.77
N GLY A 67 10.21 -8.06 -3.05
CA GLY A 67 10.07 -8.35 -1.62
C GLY A 67 9.51 -9.74 -1.34
N ASN A 68 9.59 -10.18 -0.08
CA ASN A 68 8.97 -11.43 0.38
C ASN A 68 7.63 -11.13 1.05
N LEU A 69 6.54 -11.34 0.32
CA LEU A 69 5.18 -11.04 0.79
C LEU A 69 4.76 -11.93 1.97
N SER A 70 5.10 -13.22 1.97
CA SER A 70 4.76 -14.13 3.07
C SER A 70 5.39 -13.68 4.38
N LEU A 71 6.69 -13.34 4.34
CA LEU A 71 7.40 -12.83 5.51
C LEU A 71 6.78 -11.52 6.03
N HIS A 72 6.34 -10.66 5.12
CA HIS A 72 5.64 -9.42 5.45
C HIS A 72 4.31 -9.69 6.17
N LEU A 73 3.49 -10.59 5.64
CA LEU A 73 2.20 -10.94 6.23
C LEU A 73 2.37 -11.59 7.61
N ASP A 74 3.38 -12.45 7.79
CA ASP A 74 3.68 -13.08 9.07
C ASP A 74 4.01 -12.04 10.15
N ARG A 75 4.91 -11.09 9.84
CA ARG A 75 5.31 -10.02 10.77
C ARG A 75 4.19 -9.02 11.01
N PHE A 76 3.45 -8.65 9.97
CA PHE A 76 2.29 -7.78 10.12
C PHE A 76 1.22 -8.41 11.04
N GLN A 77 0.99 -9.73 10.92
CA GLN A 77 0.09 -10.45 11.82
C GLN A 77 0.56 -10.39 13.28
N GLU A 78 1.86 -10.55 13.53
CA GLU A 78 2.44 -10.41 14.87
C GLU A 78 2.24 -8.99 15.43
N ASP A 79 2.46 -7.97 14.61
CA ASP A 79 2.26 -6.56 14.99
C ASP A 79 0.79 -6.26 15.32
N VAL A 80 -0.16 -6.73 14.52
CA VAL A 80 -1.60 -6.59 14.80
C VAL A 80 -1.96 -7.27 16.12
N ARG A 81 -1.49 -8.50 16.35
CA ARG A 81 -1.76 -9.24 17.60
C ARG A 81 -1.20 -8.53 18.82
N ARG A 82 -0.01 -7.94 18.71
CA ARG A 82 0.66 -7.20 19.78
C ARG A 82 0.01 -5.85 20.07
N LEU A 83 -0.32 -5.07 19.04
CA LEU A 83 -0.86 -3.70 19.19
C LEU A 83 -2.36 -3.67 19.49
N MET A 84 -3.08 -4.71 19.08
CA MET A 84 -4.53 -4.81 19.22
C MET A 84 -4.89 -6.18 19.84
N PRO A 85 -4.52 -6.49 21.10
CA PRO A 85 -4.64 -7.86 21.63
C PRO A 85 -6.07 -8.41 21.62
N ALA A 86 -7.07 -7.56 21.82
CA ALA A 86 -8.47 -7.94 21.76
C ALA A 86 -8.89 -8.27 20.31
N SER A 87 -9.23 -9.53 20.05
CA SER A 87 -9.82 -9.96 18.76
C SER A 87 -11.14 -9.25 18.44
N SER A 88 -11.86 -8.81 19.47
CA SER A 88 -13.11 -8.07 19.39
C SER A 88 -12.96 -6.56 19.25
N PHE A 89 -11.74 -6.04 19.06
CA PHE A 89 -11.47 -4.60 18.91
C PHE A 89 -12.36 -3.97 17.84
N ARG A 90 -12.98 -2.83 18.19
CA ARG A 90 -13.97 -2.12 17.36
C ARG A 90 -13.57 -0.70 16.94
N GLY A 91 -12.35 -0.28 17.27
CA GLY A 91 -11.88 1.07 16.96
C GLY A 91 -11.30 1.19 15.55
N ILE A 92 -10.50 2.24 15.37
CA ILE A 92 -9.85 2.56 14.09
C ILE A 92 -8.45 1.95 14.05
N GLY A 93 -8.17 1.14 13.02
CA GLY A 93 -6.86 0.62 12.65
C GLY A 93 -6.32 1.35 11.42
N ILE A 94 -5.27 2.16 11.59
CA ILE A 94 -4.62 2.86 10.48
C ILE A 94 -3.34 2.13 10.11
N ILE A 95 -3.23 1.73 8.84
CA ILE A 95 -1.98 1.21 8.28
C ILE A 95 -1.16 2.39 7.76
N ASP A 96 -0.10 2.72 8.48
CA ASP A 96 0.82 3.79 8.14
C ASP A 96 1.99 3.23 7.31
N PHE A 97 1.86 3.34 5.99
CA PHE A 97 2.83 2.88 5.01
C PHE A 97 3.12 3.98 3.98
N GLU A 98 4.30 4.61 4.10
CA GLU A 98 4.66 5.80 3.31
C GLU A 98 5.90 5.60 2.44
N HIS A 99 6.43 4.37 2.36
CA HIS A 99 7.69 4.12 1.67
C HIS A 99 7.54 4.28 0.16
N TRP A 100 6.48 3.77 -0.44
CA TRP A 100 6.16 3.97 -1.85
C TRP A 100 4.65 4.08 -2.05
N ARG A 101 4.23 4.61 -3.20
CA ARG A 101 2.82 4.70 -3.61
C ARG A 101 2.52 3.63 -4.66
N PRO A 102 1.35 2.97 -4.67
CA PRO A 102 1.06 1.88 -5.59
C PRO A 102 0.90 2.33 -7.04
N VAL A 103 0.80 3.64 -7.30
CA VAL A 103 0.78 4.22 -8.64
C VAL A 103 2.19 4.68 -9.01
N TRP A 104 2.77 4.08 -10.06
CA TRP A 104 4.13 4.31 -10.55
C TRP A 104 4.45 5.80 -10.74
N ARG A 105 3.52 6.56 -11.35
CA ARG A 105 3.71 7.98 -11.63
C ARG A 105 3.83 8.83 -10.37
N GLN A 106 3.18 8.42 -9.27
CA GLN A 106 3.14 9.18 -8.01
C GLN A 106 4.42 9.02 -7.17
N ASN A 107 5.36 8.17 -7.57
CA ASN A 107 6.65 7.98 -6.88
C ASN A 107 7.71 8.98 -7.37
N TRP A 108 7.48 10.27 -7.10
CA TRP A 108 8.35 11.39 -7.46
C TRP A 108 9.21 11.89 -6.29
N MET A 109 10.16 12.79 -6.56
CA MET A 109 11.13 13.35 -5.59
C MET A 109 11.87 12.24 -4.81
N SER A 110 11.77 12.21 -3.48
CA SER A 110 12.42 11.22 -2.62
C SER A 110 11.98 9.79 -2.93
N LEU A 111 10.77 9.60 -3.47
CA LEU A 111 10.25 8.28 -3.86
C LEU A 111 10.78 7.80 -5.23
N SER A 112 11.53 8.63 -5.96
CA SER A 112 12.09 8.24 -7.26
C SER A 112 13.09 7.07 -7.17
N VAL A 113 13.63 6.81 -5.97
CA VAL A 113 14.53 5.67 -5.71
C VAL A 113 13.88 4.33 -6.04
N TYR A 114 12.58 4.14 -5.77
CA TYR A 114 11.85 2.91 -6.07
C TYR A 114 11.70 2.70 -7.58
N LYS A 115 11.49 3.79 -8.33
CA LYS A 115 11.47 3.74 -9.79
C LYS A 115 12.84 3.40 -10.37
N ASN A 116 13.90 4.02 -9.84
CA ASN A 116 15.27 3.75 -10.26
C ASN A 116 15.65 2.29 -10.05
N TYR A 117 15.31 1.75 -8.88
CA TYR A 117 15.64 0.37 -8.54
C TYR A 117 14.80 -0.64 -9.34
N SER A 118 13.51 -0.39 -9.53
CA SER A 118 12.66 -1.22 -10.41
C SER A 118 13.21 -1.30 -11.83
N ARG A 119 13.68 -0.17 -12.40
CA ARG A 119 14.32 -0.15 -13.72
C ARG A 119 15.66 -0.86 -13.74
N HIS A 120 16.43 -0.78 -12.65
CA HIS A 120 17.69 -1.52 -12.52
C HIS A 120 17.44 -3.03 -12.58
N LEU A 121 16.41 -3.53 -11.89
CA LEU A 121 16.01 -4.94 -11.92
C LEU A 121 15.65 -5.39 -13.33
N GLU A 122 14.85 -4.62 -14.06
CA GLU A 122 14.47 -5.01 -15.43
C GLU A 122 15.64 -4.93 -16.42
N ARG A 123 16.56 -3.97 -16.27
CA ARG A 123 17.79 -3.95 -17.09
C ARG A 123 18.67 -5.18 -16.86
N ARG A 124 18.71 -5.69 -15.63
CA ARG A 124 19.47 -6.90 -15.28
C ARG A 124 18.81 -8.15 -15.86
N ARG A 125 17.48 -8.24 -15.81
CA ARG A 125 16.71 -9.34 -16.42
C ARG A 125 16.71 -9.30 -17.95
N HIS A 126 16.70 -8.11 -18.53
CA HIS A 126 16.55 -7.89 -19.97
C HIS A 126 17.65 -6.96 -20.53
N PRO A 127 18.92 -7.41 -20.64
CA PRO A 127 20.05 -6.54 -21.00
C PRO A 127 19.98 -5.90 -22.39
N ARG A 128 19.16 -6.46 -23.30
CA ARG A 128 19.00 -6.01 -24.68
C ARG A 128 17.76 -5.15 -24.91
N TRP A 129 16.91 -4.97 -23.91
CA TRP A 129 15.68 -4.19 -24.06
C TRP A 129 15.96 -2.69 -24.20
N SER A 130 15.08 -2.01 -24.93
CA SER A 130 15.14 -0.57 -25.03
C SER A 130 14.82 0.09 -23.68
N LYS A 131 15.20 1.36 -23.50
CA LYS A 131 14.82 2.12 -22.30
C LYS A 131 13.30 2.19 -22.12
N LYS A 132 12.54 2.22 -23.22
CA LYS A 132 11.07 2.27 -23.21
C LYS A 132 10.46 0.97 -22.70
N ASP A 133 10.97 -0.16 -23.16
CA ASP A 133 10.47 -1.48 -22.74
C ASP A 133 10.80 -1.74 -21.26
N VAL A 134 12.00 -1.35 -20.84
CA VAL A 134 12.41 -1.39 -19.42
C VAL A 134 11.50 -0.52 -18.54
N GLU A 135 11.17 0.70 -18.97
CA GLU A 135 10.28 1.59 -18.20
C GLU A 135 8.87 1.00 -18.10
N LYS A 136 8.34 0.46 -19.20
CA LYS A 136 7.02 -0.17 -19.24
C LYS A 136 6.94 -1.36 -18.29
N GLU A 137 7.86 -2.31 -18.41
CA GLU A 137 7.87 -3.51 -17.56
C GLU A 137 8.12 -3.17 -16.09
N ALA A 138 9.02 -2.23 -15.79
CA ALA A 138 9.30 -1.81 -14.42
C ALA A 138 8.04 -1.22 -13.77
N ALA A 139 7.28 -0.40 -14.51
CA ALA A 139 6.01 0.15 -14.03
C ALA A 139 4.96 -0.96 -13.82
N GLU A 140 4.75 -1.83 -14.81
CA GLU A 140 3.75 -2.90 -14.75
C GLU A 140 4.00 -3.87 -13.61
N ARG A 141 5.24 -4.34 -13.44
CA ARG A 141 5.61 -5.24 -12.34
C ARG A 141 5.51 -4.56 -10.98
N PHE A 142 5.93 -3.30 -10.89
CA PHE A 142 5.84 -2.54 -9.65
C PHE A 142 4.39 -2.35 -9.20
N GLU A 143 3.51 -1.83 -10.08
CA GLU A 143 2.11 -1.56 -9.72
C GLU A 143 1.35 -2.86 -9.42
N SER A 144 1.61 -3.93 -10.19
CA SER A 144 1.00 -5.24 -9.95
C SER A 144 1.37 -5.79 -8.58
N ALA A 145 2.65 -5.75 -8.22
CA ALA A 145 3.10 -6.20 -6.92
C ALA A 145 2.61 -5.27 -5.80
N ALA A 146 2.70 -3.94 -5.98
CA ALA A 146 2.22 -2.96 -4.99
C ALA A 146 0.75 -3.18 -4.63
N LYS A 147 -0.09 -3.45 -5.64
CA LYS A 147 -1.51 -3.79 -5.45
C LYS A 147 -1.69 -5.02 -4.56
N VAL A 148 -0.99 -6.12 -4.87
CA VAL A 148 -1.06 -7.36 -4.10
C VAL A 148 -0.63 -7.13 -2.65
N TRP A 149 0.50 -6.46 -2.44
CA TRP A 149 1.01 -6.15 -1.11
C TRP A 149 0.01 -5.37 -0.26
N MET A 150 -0.55 -4.29 -0.80
CA MET A 150 -1.51 -3.47 -0.05
C MET A 150 -2.83 -4.20 0.20
N LEU A 151 -3.33 -4.95 -0.78
CA LEU A 151 -4.59 -5.66 -0.67
C LEU A 151 -4.52 -6.80 0.34
N GLU A 152 -3.50 -7.67 0.24
CA GLU A 152 -3.37 -8.82 1.16
C GLU A 152 -3.11 -8.37 2.60
N THR A 153 -2.33 -7.29 2.79
CA THR A 153 -2.12 -6.71 4.13
C THR A 153 -3.43 -6.22 4.74
N LEU A 154 -4.23 -5.50 3.96
CA LEU A 154 -5.52 -4.96 4.42
C LEU A 154 -6.53 -6.08 4.71
N GLN A 155 -6.59 -7.08 3.85
CA GLN A 155 -7.42 -8.27 4.04
C GLN A 155 -7.04 -9.03 5.30
N LEU A 156 -5.73 -9.21 5.55
CA LEU A 156 -5.23 -9.84 6.77
C LEU A 156 -5.60 -9.01 8.01
N ALA A 157 -5.46 -7.68 7.97
CA ALA A 157 -5.86 -6.80 9.07
C ALA A 157 -7.34 -6.98 9.42
N LYS A 158 -8.22 -6.98 8.40
CA LYS A 158 -9.65 -7.21 8.55
C LYS A 158 -9.98 -8.61 9.06
N ALA A 159 -9.31 -9.65 8.56
CA ALA A 159 -9.50 -11.01 9.03
C ALA A 159 -9.13 -11.16 10.50
N LEU A 160 -8.04 -10.51 10.94
CA LEU A 160 -7.61 -10.53 12.33
C LEU A 160 -8.51 -9.70 13.24
N ARG A 161 -8.98 -8.52 12.79
CA ARG A 161 -9.83 -7.61 13.57
C ARG A 161 -11.07 -7.19 12.74
N PRO A 162 -12.06 -8.08 12.60
CA PRO A 162 -13.19 -7.89 11.67
C PRO A 162 -14.18 -6.80 12.10
N ARG A 163 -14.13 -6.36 13.36
CA ARG A 163 -15.00 -5.29 13.87
C ARG A 163 -14.35 -3.91 13.86
N ALA A 164 -13.08 -3.82 13.48
CA ALA A 164 -12.33 -2.58 13.41
C ALA A 164 -12.54 -1.90 12.07
N LEU A 165 -12.39 -0.57 12.04
CA LEU A 165 -12.33 0.19 10.80
C LEU A 165 -10.88 0.24 10.31
N TRP A 166 -10.60 -0.28 9.11
CA TRP A 166 -9.29 -0.32 8.49
C TRP A 166 -9.16 0.54 7.24
N GLY A 167 -7.98 1.13 7.06
CA GLY A 167 -7.59 1.91 5.89
C GLY A 167 -6.12 2.31 5.95
N TYR A 168 -5.60 2.80 4.83
CA TYR A 168 -4.23 3.32 4.73
C TYR A 168 -4.19 4.82 4.97
N TYR A 169 -3.20 5.27 5.72
CA TYR A 169 -2.92 6.69 5.91
C TYR A 169 -2.57 7.38 4.58
N GLY A 170 -3.15 8.54 4.34
CA GLY A 170 -2.91 9.43 3.20
C GLY A 170 -3.74 9.13 1.95
N TYR A 171 -4.56 8.07 1.95
CA TYR A 171 -5.34 7.65 0.78
C TYR A 171 -6.83 8.03 0.91
N PRO A 172 -7.45 8.61 -0.13
CA PRO A 172 -6.87 8.98 -1.43
C PRO A 172 -6.03 10.27 -1.39
N PHE A 173 -4.90 10.27 -2.13
CA PHE A 173 -4.12 11.49 -2.31
C PHE A 173 -4.85 12.50 -3.21
N CYS A 174 -4.59 13.79 -2.97
CA CYS A 174 -5.13 14.90 -3.76
C CYS A 174 -4.04 15.76 -4.44
N PHE A 175 -2.85 15.87 -3.82
CA PHE A 175 -1.71 16.68 -4.28
C PHE A 175 -2.08 18.11 -4.72
N ASN A 176 -2.87 18.82 -3.91
CA ASN A 176 -3.35 20.17 -4.16
C ASN A 176 -2.44 21.23 -3.50
N ASN A 177 -1.18 21.32 -3.95
CA ASN A 177 -0.16 22.21 -3.35
C ASN A 177 -0.23 23.68 -3.85
N LYS A 178 -1.41 24.29 -3.92
CA LYS A 178 -1.57 25.71 -4.35
C LYS A 178 -1.89 26.60 -3.13
N PRO A 179 -1.71 27.94 -3.18
CA PRO A 179 -1.95 28.81 -2.02
C PRO A 179 -3.42 28.84 -1.59
N VAL A 180 -3.63 29.00 -0.29
CA VAL A 180 -4.93 29.13 0.41
C VAL A 180 -5.75 30.29 -0.17
N GLY A 181 -7.04 30.07 -0.46
CA GLY A 181 -8.00 31.15 -0.77
C GLY A 181 -8.95 30.91 -1.94
N ARG A 182 -8.80 29.81 -2.70
CA ARG A 182 -9.78 29.33 -3.68
C ARG A 182 -9.96 27.82 -3.50
N SER A 183 -11.12 27.29 -3.89
CA SER A 183 -11.32 25.83 -3.98
C SER A 183 -10.08 25.19 -4.61
N MET A 184 -9.42 24.29 -3.89
CA MET A 184 -8.17 23.67 -4.31
C MET A 184 -8.48 22.26 -4.83
N PRO A 185 -8.94 22.12 -6.09
CA PRO A 185 -9.22 20.81 -6.65
C PRO A 185 -7.94 19.97 -6.63
N CYS A 186 -8.11 18.65 -6.54
CA CYS A 186 -7.00 17.72 -6.69
C CYS A 186 -6.34 17.90 -8.05
N SER A 187 -5.05 17.57 -8.13
CA SER A 187 -4.31 17.61 -9.39
C SER A 187 -5.05 16.76 -10.45
N PRO A 188 -5.27 17.24 -11.69
CA PRO A 188 -6.15 16.60 -12.67
C PRO A 188 -5.84 15.12 -12.94
N ASP A 189 -4.56 14.75 -12.95
CA ASP A 189 -4.11 13.38 -13.18
C ASP A 189 -4.42 12.42 -12.01
N VAL A 190 -4.64 12.96 -10.81
CA VAL A 190 -4.77 12.16 -9.57
C VAL A 190 -6.16 11.56 -9.46
N ILE A 191 -7.18 12.26 -9.94
CA ILE A 191 -8.57 11.76 -9.94
C ILE A 191 -8.67 10.44 -10.74
N PRO A 192 -8.22 10.33 -12.01
CA PRO A 192 -8.25 9.06 -12.73
C PRO A 192 -7.31 8.00 -12.13
N GLU A 193 -6.24 8.39 -11.43
CA GLU A 193 -5.39 7.45 -10.69
C GLU A 193 -6.11 6.86 -9.48
N ASN A 194 -6.78 7.69 -8.69
CA ASN A 194 -7.62 7.25 -7.59
C ASN A 194 -8.74 6.34 -8.08
N ASN A 195 -9.39 6.66 -9.20
CA ASN A 195 -10.42 5.79 -9.80
C ASN A 195 -9.86 4.41 -10.19
N ARG A 196 -8.60 4.31 -10.61
CA ARG A 196 -7.93 3.02 -10.87
C ARG A 196 -7.54 2.27 -9.59
N MET A 197 -7.56 2.95 -8.44
CA MET A 197 -7.32 2.38 -7.11
C MET A 197 -8.60 2.01 -6.35
N LEU A 198 -9.76 1.92 -7.02
CA LEU A 198 -10.99 1.43 -6.39
C LEU A 198 -10.81 0.07 -5.69
N TRP A 199 -9.89 -0.77 -6.17
CA TRP A 199 -9.53 -2.03 -5.50
C TRP A 199 -9.05 -1.85 -4.05
N LEU A 200 -8.40 -0.72 -3.71
CA LEU A 200 -7.96 -0.41 -2.36
C LEU A 200 -9.12 0.15 -1.53
N PHE A 201 -9.89 1.06 -2.12
CA PHE A 201 -10.98 1.76 -1.43
C PHE A 201 -12.18 0.85 -1.15
N SER A 202 -12.49 -0.08 -2.06
CA SER A 202 -13.53 -1.08 -1.86
C SER A 202 -13.16 -2.12 -0.81
N GLU A 203 -11.86 -2.41 -0.62
CA GLU A 203 -11.41 -3.30 0.45
C GLU A 203 -11.35 -2.57 1.80
N SER A 204 -11.07 -1.27 1.81
CA SER A 204 -11.03 -0.43 3.01
C SER A 204 -12.42 -0.26 3.61
N SER A 205 -12.52 -0.21 4.93
CA SER A 205 -13.78 0.11 5.62
C SER A 205 -13.87 1.57 6.05
N ALA A 206 -12.76 2.31 5.93
CA ALA A 206 -12.67 3.75 6.13
C ALA A 206 -11.51 4.34 5.31
N LEU A 207 -11.56 5.64 5.00
CA LEU A 207 -10.51 6.39 4.30
C LEU A 207 -9.87 7.38 5.29
N PHE A 208 -8.55 7.53 5.23
CA PHE A 208 -7.75 8.31 6.19
C PHE A 208 -6.80 9.28 5.49
#